data_AF-A0A286EFA4-F1
#
_entry.id   AF-A0A286EFA4-F1
#
_cell.length_a   1.000
_cell.length_b   1.000
_cell.length_c   1.000
_cell.angle_alpha   90.00
_cell.angle_beta   90.00
_cell.angle_gamma   90.00
#
_symmetry.space_group_name_H-M   'P 1'
#
loop_
_entity.id
_entity.type
_entity.pdbx_description
1 polymer ?
#
loop_
_entity_poly.entity_id
_entity_poly.type
_entity_poly.pdbx_seq_one_letter_code
_entity_poly.pdbx_strand_id
1 'polypeptide(L)'
;MDIRILMNRFDLIKPTNNSPLCYKNFYHLFYLTTLTDKLFTSYITTGTEYIRRITHNYNLTEADDIHEFLKEIAQDIYTSYHRNEELLCCMGLAPSKDRDIKSNLPDINNVIQESFSQVGNAHNYFDIIKNFLNTREFQMLYGFIESATNDLINEYFNKNKHLDKNEFHEKNQYENFLFKAEILGLVKLDEYTKSAWEFYIQIRNLYAHQYGFITNKHIKKLFHYDKKKNRHIYNNFIERLNYEFRFAPNNIDIMNNVFQKENFHINKLYLLNDLETLIFRDIAIDIMESINAEYLKTHQVQP
;
A
#
# COMPACT_ATOMS: atom_id res chain seq x y z
N MET A 1 10.12 -1.12 20.01
CA MET A 1 10.61 0.27 19.83
C MET A 1 9.63 0.97 18.92
N ASP A 2 9.00 2.05 19.38
CA ASP A 2 7.87 2.65 18.68
C ASP A 2 8.37 3.51 17.51
N ILE A 3 8.24 2.98 16.29
CA ILE A 3 8.62 3.68 15.04
C ILE A 3 7.86 5.01 14.89
N ARG A 4 6.75 5.19 15.64
CA ARG A 4 6.06 6.48 15.84
C ARG A 4 6.98 7.62 16.27
N ILE A 5 8.12 7.33 16.91
CA ILE A 5 9.09 8.34 17.35
C ILE A 5 9.97 8.84 16.18
N LEU A 6 10.08 8.08 15.08
CA LEU A 6 10.94 8.44 13.94
C LEU A 6 10.25 9.38 12.92
N MET A 7 8.93 9.40 12.87
CA MET A 7 8.16 10.23 11.92
C MET A 7 7.06 10.98 12.68
N ASN A 8 7.33 12.24 13.03
CA ASN A 8 6.44 13.13 13.79
C ASN A 8 5.16 13.55 13.04
N ARG A 9 4.84 12.98 11.87
CA ARG A 9 3.91 13.60 10.91
C ARG A 9 2.87 12.64 10.29
N PHE A 10 2.37 11.66 11.05
CA PHE A 10 1.25 10.83 10.57
C PHE A 10 -0.13 11.49 10.64
N ASP A 11 -0.19 12.73 11.14
CA ASP A 11 -1.45 13.46 11.22
C ASP A 11 -1.61 14.37 10.00
N LEU A 12 -2.49 13.94 9.09
CA LEU A 12 -2.98 14.78 8.01
C LEU A 12 -3.65 16.03 8.58
N ILE A 13 -3.37 17.18 7.98
CA ILE A 13 -4.10 18.41 8.27
C ILE A 13 -5.58 18.18 7.97
N LYS A 14 -6.44 18.36 8.99
CA LYS A 14 -7.89 18.17 8.85
C LYS A 14 -8.44 19.04 7.71
N PRO A 15 -9.23 18.47 6.77
CA PRO A 15 -9.80 19.24 5.68
C PRO A 15 -10.75 20.31 6.21
N THR A 16 -10.78 21.44 5.50
CA THR A 16 -11.73 22.53 5.77
C THR A 16 -12.91 22.42 4.80
N ASN A 17 -13.94 23.26 4.99
CA ASN A 17 -15.06 23.34 4.03
C ASN A 17 -14.58 23.70 2.62
N ASN A 18 -13.50 24.47 2.51
CA ASN A 18 -12.94 24.93 1.23
C ASN A 18 -11.94 23.93 0.61
N SER A 19 -11.55 22.87 1.32
CA SER A 19 -10.68 21.84 0.78
C SER A 19 -11.34 21.10 -0.39
N PRO A 20 -10.57 20.67 -1.41
CA PRO A 20 -11.11 19.96 -2.55
C PRO A 20 -11.68 18.60 -2.12
N LEU A 21 -12.66 18.11 -2.87
CA LEU A 21 -13.34 16.85 -2.57
C LEU A 21 -12.34 15.67 -2.55
N CYS A 22 -11.36 15.65 -3.46
CA CYS A 22 -10.33 14.61 -3.49
C CYS A 22 -9.50 14.57 -2.20
N TYR A 23 -9.16 15.72 -1.60
CA TYR A 23 -8.43 15.77 -0.32
C TYR A 23 -9.29 15.31 0.85
N LYS A 24 -10.57 15.72 0.90
CA LYS A 24 -11.53 15.23 1.92
C LYS A 24 -11.68 13.70 1.85
N ASN A 25 -11.84 13.16 0.65
CA ASN A 25 -11.96 11.72 0.44
C ASN A 25 -10.67 10.98 0.81
N PHE A 26 -9.50 11.53 0.45
CA PHE A 26 -8.21 10.97 0.87
C PHE A 26 -8.07 10.94 2.39
N TYR A 27 -8.41 12.04 3.08
CA TYR A 27 -8.36 12.11 4.54
C TYR A 27 -9.15 10.96 5.18
N HIS A 28 -10.39 10.76 4.74
CA HIS A 28 -11.22 9.66 5.24
C HIS A 28 -10.66 8.29 4.88
N LEU A 29 -10.20 8.11 3.63
CA LEU A 29 -9.62 6.85 3.17
C LEU A 29 -8.36 6.48 3.97
N PHE A 30 -7.44 7.43 4.17
CA PHE A 30 -6.18 7.24 4.88
C PHE A 30 -6.39 6.80 6.33
N TYR A 31 -7.30 7.46 7.06
CA TYR A 31 -7.61 7.04 8.43
C TYR A 31 -8.40 5.73 8.46
N LEU A 32 -9.26 5.47 7.48
CA LEU A 32 -9.99 4.21 7.38
C LEU A 32 -9.04 3.02 7.11
N THR A 33 -8.06 3.16 6.21
CA THR A 33 -7.07 2.11 5.95
C THR A 33 -6.24 1.84 7.20
N THR A 34 -5.70 2.91 7.79
CA THR A 34 -4.91 2.82 9.03
C THR A 34 -5.69 2.17 10.17
N LEU A 35 -6.98 2.50 10.32
CA LEU A 35 -7.84 1.90 11.34
C LEU A 35 -8.14 0.43 11.03
N THR A 36 -8.45 0.09 9.78
CA THR A 36 -8.76 -1.28 9.36
C THR A 36 -7.57 -2.20 9.58
N ASP A 37 -6.36 -1.75 9.21
CA ASP A 37 -5.15 -2.53 9.38
C ASP A 37 -4.84 -2.74 10.87
N LYS A 38 -4.94 -1.68 11.69
CA LYS A 38 -4.78 -1.78 13.16
C LYS A 38 -5.80 -2.72 13.79
N LEU A 39 -7.07 -2.63 13.38
CA LEU A 39 -8.13 -3.49 13.91
C LEU A 39 -7.87 -4.95 13.56
N PHE A 40 -7.50 -5.23 12.31
CA PHE A 40 -7.25 -6.59 11.85
C PHE A 40 -5.99 -7.18 12.50
N THR A 41 -4.91 -6.41 12.61
CA THR A 41 -3.71 -6.85 13.36
C THR A 41 -4.05 -7.11 14.83
N SER A 42 -4.82 -6.22 15.48
CA SER A 42 -5.26 -6.43 16.87
C SER A 42 -6.14 -7.67 17.03
N TYR A 43 -6.99 -7.94 16.04
CA TYR A 43 -7.83 -9.14 16.02
C TYR A 43 -7.00 -10.41 15.92
N ILE A 44 -6.00 -10.43 15.02
CA ILE A 44 -5.03 -11.53 14.94
C ILE A 44 -4.29 -11.70 16.25
N THR A 45 -3.71 -10.64 16.81
CA THR A 45 -2.97 -10.73 18.08
C THR A 45 -3.83 -11.24 19.23
N THR A 46 -5.09 -10.80 19.30
CA THR A 46 -6.00 -11.25 20.37
C THR A 46 -6.42 -12.71 20.16
N GLY A 47 -6.69 -13.09 18.91
CA GLY A 47 -7.04 -14.46 18.54
C GLY A 47 -5.91 -15.45 18.78
N THR A 48 -4.67 -15.05 18.45
CA THR A 48 -3.49 -15.88 18.71
C THR A 48 -3.24 -16.04 20.21
N GLU A 49 -3.40 -14.97 21.00
CA GLU A 49 -3.34 -15.06 22.46
C GLU A 49 -4.43 -15.98 23.02
N TYR A 50 -5.65 -15.93 22.47
CA TYR A 50 -6.75 -16.80 22.89
C TYR A 50 -6.45 -18.27 22.61
N ILE A 51 -6.00 -18.60 21.39
CA ILE A 51 -5.59 -19.96 21.04
C ILE A 51 -4.45 -20.40 21.95
N ARG A 52 -3.40 -19.60 22.11
CA ARG A 52 -2.27 -19.91 22.97
C ARG A 52 -2.69 -20.22 24.41
N ARG A 53 -3.71 -19.53 24.95
CA ARG A 53 -4.28 -19.81 26.28
C ARG A 53 -5.03 -21.14 26.33
N ILE A 54 -5.72 -21.53 25.25
CA ILE A 54 -6.45 -22.80 25.16
C ILE A 54 -5.48 -23.97 24.91
N THR A 55 -4.42 -23.75 24.13
CA THR A 55 -3.42 -24.74 23.73
C THR A 55 -2.22 -24.78 24.68
N HIS A 56 -2.35 -24.24 25.90
CA HIS A 56 -1.27 -23.99 26.88
C HIS A 56 -0.37 -25.18 27.28
N ASN A 57 -0.61 -26.38 26.75
CA ASN A 57 0.13 -27.60 27.01
C ASN A 57 1.12 -28.02 25.90
N TYR A 58 1.19 -27.31 24.76
CA TYR A 58 1.86 -27.84 23.56
C TYR A 58 3.20 -27.21 23.16
N ASN A 59 3.76 -26.25 23.91
CA ASN A 59 5.01 -25.55 23.54
C ASN A 59 5.02 -25.07 22.05
N LEU A 60 3.88 -24.57 21.58
CA LEU A 60 3.72 -24.11 20.20
C LEU A 60 4.54 -22.83 19.97
N THR A 61 5.04 -22.66 18.75
CA THR A 61 5.69 -21.40 18.34
C THR A 61 4.63 -20.36 17.97
N GLU A 62 4.99 -19.07 17.99
CA GLU A 62 4.08 -17.97 17.59
C GLU A 62 3.50 -18.17 16.17
N ALA A 63 4.29 -18.78 15.27
CA ALA A 63 3.83 -19.13 13.94
C ALA A 63 2.74 -20.22 13.94
N ASP A 64 2.87 -21.21 14.84
CA ASP A 64 1.87 -22.28 14.97
C ASP A 64 0.55 -21.75 15.53
N ASP A 65 0.61 -20.82 16.50
CA ASP A 65 -0.58 -20.18 17.08
C ASP A 65 -1.38 -19.37 16.04
N ILE A 66 -0.67 -18.64 15.16
CA ILE A 66 -1.30 -17.88 14.07
C ILE A 66 -1.85 -18.80 13.00
N HIS A 67 -1.13 -19.87 12.67
CA HIS A 67 -1.60 -20.86 11.71
C HIS A 67 -2.91 -21.51 12.17
N GLU A 68 -2.98 -21.95 13.42
CA GLU A 68 -4.21 -22.50 13.99
C GLU A 68 -5.33 -21.45 14.05
N PHE A 69 -5.03 -20.18 14.34
CA PHE A 69 -6.03 -19.11 14.32
C PHE A 69 -6.60 -18.85 12.93
N LEU A 70 -5.76 -18.80 11.90
CA LEU A 70 -6.21 -18.65 10.53
C LEU A 70 -7.04 -19.85 10.07
N LYS A 71 -6.71 -21.06 10.50
CA LYS A 71 -7.55 -22.24 10.26
C LYS A 71 -8.91 -22.11 10.91
N GLU A 72 -8.97 -21.68 12.17
CA GLU A 72 -10.23 -21.47 12.89
C GLU A 72 -11.10 -20.42 12.17
N ILE A 73 -10.54 -19.28 11.76
CA ILE A 73 -11.24 -18.27 10.96
C ILE A 73 -11.75 -18.88 9.64
N ALA A 74 -10.89 -19.58 8.89
CA ALA A 74 -11.27 -20.16 7.61
C ALA A 74 -12.41 -21.17 7.78
N GLN A 75 -12.34 -22.00 8.83
CA GLN A 75 -13.37 -22.96 9.18
C GLN A 75 -14.68 -22.28 9.60
N ASP A 76 -14.61 -21.19 10.36
CA ASP A 76 -15.76 -20.40 10.77
C ASP A 76 -16.42 -19.69 9.60
N ILE A 77 -15.64 -19.10 8.70
CA ILE A 77 -16.14 -18.50 7.46
C ILE A 77 -16.80 -19.58 6.60
N TYR A 78 -16.18 -20.74 6.45
CA TYR A 78 -16.73 -21.85 5.67
C TYR A 78 -18.04 -22.39 6.28
N THR A 79 -18.06 -22.59 7.59
CA THR A 79 -19.26 -23.05 8.31
C THR A 79 -20.36 -21.99 8.27
N SER A 80 -19.99 -20.72 8.37
CA SER A 80 -20.90 -19.58 8.24
C SER A 80 -21.37 -19.38 6.81
N TYR A 81 -20.59 -19.73 5.79
CA TYR A 81 -20.99 -19.69 4.39
C TYR A 81 -22.16 -20.65 4.16
N HIS A 82 -22.07 -21.89 4.62
CA HIS A 82 -23.18 -22.85 4.51
C HIS A 82 -24.43 -22.42 5.29
N ARG A 83 -24.26 -21.73 6.43
CA ARG A 83 -25.38 -21.19 7.22
C ARG A 83 -26.00 -19.93 6.61
N ASN A 84 -25.22 -19.15 5.86
CA ASN A 84 -25.62 -17.86 5.31
C ASN A 84 -25.64 -17.86 3.77
N GLU A 85 -25.66 -19.03 3.12
CA GLU A 85 -25.57 -19.13 1.66
C GLU A 85 -26.72 -18.34 0.98
N GLU A 86 -27.93 -18.43 1.54
CA GLU A 86 -29.09 -17.66 1.06
C GLU A 86 -28.90 -16.16 1.27
N LEU A 87 -28.35 -15.75 2.42
CA LEU A 87 -28.05 -14.35 2.71
C LEU A 87 -26.98 -13.80 1.75
N LEU A 88 -25.91 -14.57 1.51
CA LEU A 88 -24.84 -14.23 0.57
C LEU A 88 -25.35 -14.21 -0.88
N CYS A 89 -26.27 -15.09 -1.25
CA CYS A 89 -27.01 -15.02 -2.51
C CYS A 89 -27.81 -13.72 -2.63
N CYS A 90 -28.55 -13.36 -1.59
CA CYS A 90 -29.32 -12.12 -1.54
C CYS A 90 -28.42 -10.87 -1.60
N MET A 91 -27.19 -10.95 -1.09
CA MET A 91 -26.18 -9.87 -1.17
C MET A 91 -25.40 -9.86 -2.49
N GLY A 92 -25.66 -10.79 -3.42
CA GLY A 92 -24.92 -10.90 -4.68
C GLY A 92 -23.47 -11.37 -4.53
N LEU A 93 -23.12 -11.93 -3.37
CA LEU A 93 -21.77 -12.43 -3.04
C LEU A 93 -21.63 -13.94 -3.23
N ALA A 94 -22.73 -14.66 -3.43
CA ALA A 94 -22.66 -16.07 -3.79
C ALA A 94 -22.25 -16.25 -5.26
N PRO A 95 -21.39 -17.22 -5.59
CA PRO A 95 -21.08 -17.55 -6.97
C PRO A 95 -22.38 -17.88 -7.72
N SER A 96 -22.53 -17.32 -8.92
CA SER A 96 -23.70 -17.52 -9.78
C SER A 96 -24.04 -19.01 -9.88
N LYS A 97 -25.31 -19.37 -9.67
CA LYS A 97 -25.86 -20.73 -9.75
C LYS A 97 -25.51 -21.51 -11.04
N ASP A 98 -25.00 -20.82 -12.07
CA ASP A 98 -24.56 -21.37 -13.36
C ASP A 98 -23.11 -21.92 -13.40
N ARG A 99 -22.42 -22.03 -12.26
CA ARG A 99 -21.21 -22.86 -12.19
C ARG A 99 -21.50 -24.07 -11.33
N ASP A 100 -21.35 -25.26 -11.92
CA ASP A 100 -21.30 -26.55 -11.25
C ASP A 100 -20.12 -26.64 -10.26
N ILE A 101 -20.09 -25.77 -9.25
CA ILE A 101 -19.24 -25.88 -8.05
C ILE A 101 -20.03 -26.66 -7.00
N LYS A 102 -20.71 -27.74 -7.42
CA LYS A 102 -21.29 -28.73 -6.50
C LYS A 102 -20.43 -29.97 -6.37
N SER A 103 -19.31 -30.06 -7.08
CA SER A 103 -18.55 -31.31 -7.13
C SER A 103 -17.05 -31.19 -6.87
N ASN A 104 -16.54 -30.11 -6.27
CA ASN A 104 -15.25 -30.07 -5.58
C ASN A 104 -15.06 -28.66 -5.00
N LEU A 105 -15.73 -28.34 -3.87
CA LEU A 105 -15.14 -27.38 -2.96
C LEU A 105 -13.83 -28.04 -2.50
N PRO A 106 -12.65 -27.49 -2.83
CA PRO A 106 -11.41 -28.10 -2.45
C PRO A 106 -11.42 -28.31 -0.93
N ASP A 107 -11.08 -29.52 -0.49
CA ASP A 107 -11.02 -29.87 0.94
C ASP A 107 -10.33 -28.71 1.65
N ILE A 108 -10.99 -28.10 2.64
CA ILE A 108 -10.48 -26.91 3.30
C ILE A 108 -9.08 -27.18 3.84
N ASN A 109 -8.80 -28.42 4.25
CA ASN A 109 -7.46 -28.84 4.67
C ASN A 109 -6.47 -28.84 3.51
N ASN A 110 -6.87 -29.20 2.29
CA ASN A 110 -6.04 -29.08 1.09
C ASN A 110 -5.89 -27.63 0.64
N VAL A 111 -6.92 -26.78 0.70
CA VAL A 111 -6.78 -25.34 0.38
C VAL A 111 -5.83 -24.67 1.36
N ILE A 112 -6.02 -24.92 2.66
CA ILE A 112 -5.17 -24.46 3.75
C ILE A 112 -3.76 -25.01 3.52
N GLN A 113 -3.57 -26.33 3.38
CA GLN A 113 -2.25 -26.90 3.17
C GLN A 113 -1.56 -26.44 1.88
N GLU A 114 -2.24 -26.32 0.75
CA GLU A 114 -1.67 -25.85 -0.53
C GLU A 114 -1.38 -24.34 -0.50
N SER A 115 -2.27 -23.53 0.06
CA SER A 115 -2.06 -22.08 0.18
C SER A 115 -0.95 -21.75 1.17
N PHE A 116 -0.81 -22.54 2.24
CA PHE A 116 0.22 -22.34 3.27
C PHE A 116 1.54 -23.06 2.96
N SER A 117 1.56 -24.14 2.17
CA SER A 117 2.80 -24.81 1.72
C SER A 117 3.54 -24.04 0.64
N GLN A 118 2.85 -23.21 -0.15
CA GLN A 118 3.48 -22.27 -1.09
C GLN A 118 4.21 -21.12 -0.39
N VAL A 119 3.89 -20.85 0.89
CA VAL A 119 4.56 -19.85 1.72
C VAL A 119 5.73 -20.54 2.44
N GLY A 120 6.75 -20.88 1.66
CA GLY A 120 7.87 -21.72 2.11
C GLY A 120 8.52 -21.26 3.43
N ASN A 121 8.70 -22.19 4.36
CA ASN A 121 9.51 -22.07 5.60
C ASN A 121 9.33 -20.79 6.42
N ALA A 122 8.17 -20.12 6.36
CA ALA A 122 7.99 -18.87 7.08
C ALA A 122 7.61 -19.16 8.55
N HIS A 123 8.59 -19.05 9.43
CA HIS A 123 8.42 -19.13 10.88
C HIS A 123 7.73 -17.87 11.47
N ASN A 124 7.05 -17.05 10.65
CA ASN A 124 6.35 -15.86 11.13
C ASN A 124 5.16 -15.44 10.23
N TYR A 125 4.04 -16.16 10.34
CA TYR A 125 2.79 -15.81 9.65
C TYR A 125 2.26 -14.41 9.99
N PHE A 126 2.57 -13.91 11.20
CA PHE A 126 2.17 -12.57 11.63
C PHE A 126 2.71 -11.51 10.68
N ASP A 127 4.02 -11.57 10.44
CA ASP A 127 4.71 -10.62 9.57
C ASP A 127 4.21 -10.71 8.14
N ILE A 128 3.88 -11.90 7.64
CA ILE A 128 3.33 -12.08 6.30
C ILE A 128 1.97 -11.39 6.17
N ILE A 129 1.04 -11.64 7.10
CA ILE A 129 -0.30 -11.05 7.03
C ILE A 129 -0.21 -9.53 7.20
N LYS A 130 0.61 -9.08 8.15
CA LYS A 130 0.85 -7.66 8.38
C LYS A 130 1.43 -6.96 7.15
N ASN A 131 2.46 -7.55 6.53
CA ASN A 131 3.07 -7.00 5.31
C ASN A 131 2.12 -7.09 4.10
N PHE A 132 1.18 -8.03 4.10
CA PHE A 132 0.10 -8.07 3.11
C PHE A 132 -0.89 -6.90 3.29
N LEU A 133 -1.31 -6.60 4.52
CA LEU A 133 -2.16 -5.43 4.81
C LEU A 133 -1.47 -4.12 4.41
N ASN A 134 -0.19 -3.98 4.79
CA ASN A 134 0.68 -2.88 4.38
C ASN A 134 0.72 -2.71 2.84
N THR A 135 0.89 -3.82 2.13
CA THR A 135 0.90 -3.84 0.65
C THR A 135 -0.46 -3.44 0.07
N ARG A 136 -1.56 -3.92 0.66
CA ARG A 136 -2.92 -3.57 0.25
C ARG A 136 -3.20 -2.10 0.47
N GLU A 137 -2.83 -1.55 1.64
CA GLU A 137 -2.95 -0.13 1.94
C GLU A 137 -2.19 0.70 0.90
N PHE A 138 -0.93 0.35 0.63
CA PHE A 138 -0.12 0.98 -0.40
C PHE A 138 -0.85 1.01 -1.75
N GLN A 139 -1.36 -0.14 -2.22
CA GLN A 139 -2.06 -0.22 -3.51
C GLN A 139 -3.31 0.67 -3.55
N MET A 140 -4.10 0.71 -2.48
CA MET A 140 -5.31 1.52 -2.44
C MET A 140 -5.00 3.02 -2.41
N LEU A 141 -4.11 3.45 -1.53
CA LEU A 141 -3.74 4.86 -1.40
C LEU A 141 -3.05 5.35 -2.67
N TYR A 142 -2.17 4.54 -3.26
CA TYR A 142 -1.55 4.84 -4.56
C TYR A 142 -2.62 5.02 -5.64
N GLY A 143 -3.53 4.05 -5.77
CA GLY A 143 -4.59 4.09 -6.78
C GLY A 143 -5.52 5.29 -6.60
N PHE A 144 -5.81 5.66 -5.36
CA PHE A 144 -6.58 6.87 -5.06
C PHE A 144 -5.85 8.14 -5.51
N ILE A 145 -4.57 8.30 -5.15
CA ILE A 145 -3.76 9.47 -5.54
C ILE A 145 -3.69 9.57 -7.07
N GLU A 146 -3.50 8.44 -7.75
CA GLU A 146 -3.50 8.38 -9.22
C GLU A 146 -4.83 8.85 -9.82
N SER A 147 -5.95 8.33 -9.33
CA SER A 147 -7.27 8.76 -9.80
C SER A 147 -7.52 10.24 -9.52
N ALA A 148 -7.31 10.68 -8.29
CA ALA A 148 -7.54 12.05 -7.85
C ALA A 148 -6.71 13.06 -8.65
N THR A 149 -5.44 12.73 -8.93
CA THR A 149 -4.56 13.63 -9.70
C THR A 149 -4.98 13.69 -11.17
N ASN A 150 -5.37 12.57 -11.76
CA ASN A 150 -5.90 12.57 -13.13
C ASN A 150 -7.20 13.38 -13.24
N ASP A 151 -8.09 13.27 -12.25
CA ASP A 151 -9.32 14.06 -12.20
C ASP A 151 -9.02 15.56 -12.11
N LEU A 152 -8.04 15.97 -11.30
CA LEU A 152 -7.60 17.38 -11.20
C LEU A 152 -7.03 17.90 -12.52
N ILE A 153 -6.22 17.10 -13.22
CA ILE A 153 -5.69 17.45 -14.55
C ILE A 153 -6.85 17.63 -15.54
N ASN A 154 -7.82 16.71 -15.53
CA ASN A 154 -9.00 16.80 -16.39
C ASN A 154 -9.83 18.05 -16.09
N GLU A 155 -10.06 18.35 -14.81
CA GLU A 155 -10.76 19.54 -14.35
C GLU A 155 -10.05 20.83 -14.80
N TYR A 156 -8.71 20.87 -14.70
CA TYR A 156 -7.90 21.99 -15.15
C TYR A 156 -8.11 22.31 -16.64
N PHE A 157 -8.07 21.30 -17.52
CA PHE A 157 -8.32 21.50 -18.95
C PHE A 157 -9.78 21.84 -19.24
N ASN A 158 -10.74 21.28 -18.50
CA ASN A 158 -12.15 21.62 -18.64
C ASN A 158 -12.43 23.09 -18.28
N LYS A 159 -11.74 23.63 -17.26
CA LYS A 159 -11.79 25.05 -16.88
C LYS A 159 -11.05 25.95 -17.88
N ASN A 160 -9.93 25.47 -18.43
CA ASN A 160 -9.08 26.22 -19.36
C ASN A 160 -9.23 25.74 -20.81
N LYS A 161 -10.44 25.86 -21.37
CA LYS A 161 -10.78 25.35 -22.73
C LYS A 161 -9.91 25.87 -23.87
N HIS A 162 -9.15 26.95 -23.65
CA HIS A 162 -8.22 27.51 -24.62
C HIS A 162 -6.88 26.75 -24.69
N LEU A 163 -6.60 25.89 -23.72
CA LEU A 163 -5.43 25.02 -23.71
C LEU A 163 -5.76 23.68 -24.37
N ASP A 164 -4.90 23.23 -25.28
CA ASP A 164 -5.05 21.92 -25.92
C ASP A 164 -4.51 20.81 -25.00
N LYS A 165 -5.45 19.99 -24.49
CA LYS A 165 -5.15 18.83 -23.66
C LYS A 165 -4.32 17.78 -24.38
N ASN A 166 -4.59 17.54 -25.66
CA ASN A 166 -3.89 16.53 -26.45
C ASN A 166 -2.45 16.97 -26.71
N GLU A 167 -2.24 18.22 -27.09
CA GLU A 167 -0.90 18.79 -27.28
C GLU A 167 -0.07 18.69 -25.99
N PHE A 168 -0.68 19.01 -24.84
CA PHE A 168 -0.02 18.87 -23.54
C PHE A 168 0.35 17.41 -23.23
N HIS A 169 -0.54 16.46 -23.48
CA HIS A 169 -0.27 15.05 -23.24
C HIS A 169 0.81 14.49 -24.17
N GLU A 170 0.85 14.91 -25.44
CA GLU A 170 1.89 14.53 -26.38
C GLU A 170 3.26 15.07 -25.95
N LYS A 171 3.34 16.35 -25.57
CA LYS A 171 4.58 16.98 -25.09
C LYS A 171 5.11 16.34 -23.82
N ASN A 172 4.23 15.85 -22.96
CA ASN A 172 4.56 15.26 -21.66
C ASN A 172 4.29 13.75 -21.60
N GLN A 173 4.34 13.03 -22.73
CA GLN A 173 3.95 11.63 -22.80
C GLN A 173 4.76 10.69 -21.88
N TYR A 174 6.00 11.07 -21.56
CA TYR A 174 6.90 10.30 -20.69
C TYR A 174 6.78 10.66 -19.21
N GLU A 175 6.01 11.69 -18.88
CA GLU A 175 5.79 12.13 -17.51
C GLU A 175 4.65 11.35 -16.85
N ASN A 176 4.86 10.95 -15.60
CA ASN A 176 3.80 10.37 -14.79
C ASN A 176 2.73 11.42 -14.46
N PHE A 177 1.56 10.96 -14.01
CA PHE A 177 0.43 11.84 -13.74
C PHE A 177 0.75 12.94 -12.70
N LEU A 178 1.59 12.64 -11.71
CA LEU A 178 1.91 13.57 -10.64
C LEU A 178 2.83 14.69 -11.13
N PHE A 179 3.79 14.36 -12.01
CA PHE A 179 4.67 15.35 -12.63
C PHE A 179 3.92 16.20 -13.66
N LYS A 180 2.94 15.63 -14.37
CA LYS A 180 2.01 16.41 -15.19
C LYS A 180 1.22 17.42 -14.36
N ALA A 181 0.69 17.00 -13.20
CA ALA A 181 0.00 17.90 -12.29
C ALA A 181 0.92 19.01 -11.76
N GLU A 182 2.19 18.70 -11.47
CA GLU A 182 3.17 19.70 -11.05
C GLU A 182 3.46 20.73 -12.15
N ILE A 183 3.63 20.30 -13.41
CA ILE A 183 3.82 21.20 -14.56
C ILE A 183 2.64 22.17 -14.71
N LEU A 184 1.42 21.72 -14.42
CA LEU A 184 0.21 22.53 -14.45
C LEU A 184 0.03 23.40 -13.19
N GLY A 185 0.93 23.30 -12.20
CA GLY A 185 0.84 24.04 -10.94
C GLY A 185 -0.27 23.55 -10.00
N LEU A 186 -0.76 22.33 -10.19
CA LEU A 186 -1.83 21.73 -9.37
C LEU A 186 -1.32 21.09 -8.08
N VAL A 187 -0.01 20.84 -8.03
CA VAL A 187 0.71 20.26 -6.89
C VAL A 187 2.13 20.80 -6.91
N LYS A 188 2.73 20.99 -5.74
CA LYS A 188 4.15 21.33 -5.58
C LYS A 188 4.87 20.20 -4.86
N LEU A 189 5.88 19.61 -5.51
CA LEU A 189 6.62 18.49 -4.97
C LEU A 189 8.05 18.94 -4.67
N ASP A 190 8.53 18.66 -3.46
CA ASP A 190 9.96 18.70 -3.23
C ASP A 190 10.66 17.54 -3.94
N GLU A 191 11.98 17.61 -4.03
CA GLU A 191 12.78 16.63 -4.74
C GLU A 191 12.87 15.27 -4.03
N TYR A 192 12.64 15.19 -2.71
CA TYR A 192 12.54 13.92 -1.97
C TYR A 192 11.26 13.20 -2.36
N THR A 193 10.13 13.87 -2.27
CA THR A 193 8.81 13.39 -2.70
C THR A 193 8.84 12.90 -4.14
N LYS A 194 9.47 13.65 -5.06
CA LYS A 194 9.64 13.20 -6.45
C LYS A 194 10.43 11.89 -6.57
N SER A 195 11.61 11.85 -5.96
CA SER A 195 12.51 10.69 -6.05
C SER A 195 11.87 9.45 -5.44
N ALA A 196 11.19 9.62 -4.29
CA ALA A 196 10.50 8.55 -3.61
C ALA A 196 9.29 8.07 -4.42
N TRP A 197 8.48 8.98 -4.96
CA TRP A 197 7.33 8.63 -5.81
C TRP A 197 7.75 7.83 -7.05
N GLU A 198 8.83 8.23 -7.73
CA GLU A 198 9.39 7.47 -8.84
C GLU A 198 9.82 6.05 -8.46
N PHE A 199 10.33 5.87 -7.24
CA PHE A 199 10.67 4.56 -6.71
C PHE A 199 9.40 3.72 -6.45
N TYR A 200 8.39 4.28 -5.78
CA TYR A 200 7.12 3.59 -5.53
C TYR A 200 6.33 3.27 -6.81
N ILE A 201 6.52 4.01 -7.91
CA ILE A 201 6.01 3.60 -9.23
C ILE A 201 6.57 2.22 -9.63
N GLN A 202 7.85 1.96 -9.38
CA GLN A 202 8.46 0.66 -9.69
C GLN A 202 7.87 -0.45 -8.83
N ILE A 203 7.66 -0.18 -7.53
CA ILE A 203 7.00 -1.09 -6.61
C ILE A 203 5.54 -1.34 -7.02
N ARG A 204 4.77 -0.30 -7.37
CA ARG A 204 3.40 -0.46 -7.89
C ARG A 204 3.37 -1.33 -9.15
N ASN A 205 4.32 -1.13 -10.06
CA ASN A 205 4.40 -1.91 -11.31
C ASN A 205 4.71 -3.39 -11.07
N LEU A 206 5.44 -3.73 -10.00
CA LEU A 206 5.64 -5.13 -9.58
C LEU A 206 4.28 -5.81 -9.30
N TYR A 207 3.40 -5.12 -8.58
CA TYR A 207 2.07 -5.64 -8.26
C TYR A 207 1.12 -5.64 -9.45
N ALA A 208 1.11 -4.57 -10.25
CA ALA A 208 0.19 -4.45 -11.39
C ALA A 208 0.44 -5.50 -12.50
N HIS A 209 1.70 -5.90 -12.72
CA HIS A 209 2.06 -6.80 -13.82
C HIS A 209 2.34 -8.24 -13.41
N GLN A 210 2.73 -8.48 -12.16
CA GLN A 210 3.14 -9.80 -11.69
C GLN A 210 2.58 -10.12 -10.30
N TYR A 211 1.54 -9.43 -9.85
CA TYR A 211 0.89 -9.67 -8.55
C TYR A 211 1.85 -9.65 -7.35
N GLY A 212 3.00 -8.97 -7.48
CA GLY A 212 4.02 -8.89 -6.43
C GLY A 212 5.17 -9.90 -6.59
N PHE A 213 5.10 -10.84 -7.53
CA PHE A 213 6.15 -11.84 -7.74
C PHE A 213 7.41 -11.21 -8.34
N ILE A 214 8.54 -11.41 -7.65
CA ILE A 214 9.82 -10.85 -8.08
C ILE A 214 10.42 -11.72 -9.18
N THR A 215 10.88 -11.09 -10.25
CA THR A 215 11.67 -11.73 -11.30
C THR A 215 13.04 -11.09 -11.41
N ASN A 216 13.97 -11.75 -12.09
CA ASN A 216 15.29 -11.19 -12.43
C ASN A 216 15.19 -9.83 -13.14
N LYS A 217 14.14 -9.61 -13.94
CA LYS A 217 13.89 -8.32 -14.61
C LYS A 217 13.59 -7.21 -13.61
N HIS A 218 12.87 -7.51 -12.53
CA HIS A 218 12.54 -6.55 -11.48
C HIS A 218 13.76 -6.21 -10.62
N ILE A 219 14.52 -7.21 -10.18
CA ILE A 219 15.76 -6.96 -9.42
C ILE A 219 16.72 -6.10 -10.24
N LYS A 220 16.85 -6.36 -11.54
CA LYS A 220 17.65 -5.50 -12.44
C LYS A 220 17.10 -4.07 -12.52
N LYS A 221 15.78 -3.90 -12.69
CA LYS A 221 15.14 -2.58 -12.78
C LYS A 221 15.23 -1.76 -11.48
N LEU A 222 15.05 -2.41 -10.33
CA LEU A 222 15.03 -1.80 -8.99
C LEU A 222 16.45 -1.56 -8.46
N PHE A 223 17.35 -2.55 -8.62
CA PHE A 223 18.64 -2.57 -7.92
C PHE A 223 19.88 -2.37 -8.78
N HIS A 224 19.93 -2.59 -10.11
CA HIS A 224 21.18 -2.36 -10.87
C HIS A 224 21.06 -2.00 -12.39
N TYR A 225 21.59 -0.80 -12.70
CA TYR A 225 22.68 -0.47 -13.66
C TYR A 225 22.50 -0.25 -15.18
N ASP A 226 21.38 -0.52 -15.83
CA ASP A 226 21.36 -0.39 -17.32
C ASP A 226 21.00 1.01 -17.87
N LYS A 227 20.53 1.93 -17.02
CA LYS A 227 20.25 3.33 -17.39
C LYS A 227 20.62 4.26 -16.24
N LYS A 228 21.45 5.28 -16.51
CA LYS A 228 21.86 6.33 -15.55
C LYS A 228 20.69 6.89 -14.70
N LYS A 229 19.46 6.90 -15.23
CA LYS A 229 18.25 7.40 -14.58
C LYS A 229 17.82 6.60 -13.33
N ASN A 230 17.79 5.26 -13.37
CA ASN A 230 17.22 4.46 -12.26
C ASN A 230 18.16 4.34 -11.04
N ARG A 231 19.47 4.27 -11.29
CA ARG A 231 20.46 4.32 -10.20
C ARG A 231 20.42 5.66 -9.47
N HIS A 232 20.14 6.74 -10.21
CA HIS A 232 19.97 8.06 -9.62
C HIS A 232 18.72 8.13 -8.76
N ILE A 233 17.59 7.55 -9.18
CA ILE A 233 16.33 7.55 -8.41
C ILE A 233 16.49 6.86 -7.05
N TYR A 234 17.00 5.62 -7.02
CA TYR A 234 17.22 4.91 -5.76
C TYR A 234 18.26 5.62 -4.88
N ASN A 235 19.41 5.99 -5.44
CA ASN A 235 20.45 6.66 -4.67
C ASN A 235 19.96 8.02 -4.14
N ASN A 236 19.24 8.81 -4.93
CA ASN A 236 18.67 10.10 -4.49
C ASN A 236 17.66 9.91 -3.39
N PHE A 237 16.77 8.92 -3.54
CA PHE A 237 15.77 8.61 -2.53
C PHE A 237 16.46 8.22 -1.21
N ILE A 238 17.41 7.29 -1.24
CA ILE A 238 18.16 6.87 -0.05
C ILE A 238 19.02 8.01 0.53
N GLU A 239 19.72 8.79 -0.30
CA GLU A 239 20.52 9.94 0.14
C GLU A 239 19.67 11.02 0.82
N ARG A 240 18.47 11.29 0.30
CA ARG A 240 17.53 12.25 0.89
C ARG A 240 16.86 11.70 2.13
N LEU A 241 16.47 10.43 2.14
CA LEU A 241 16.02 9.74 3.35
C LEU A 241 17.09 9.89 4.45
N ASN A 242 18.37 9.69 4.12
CA ASN A 242 19.47 9.86 5.07
C ASN A 242 19.63 11.32 5.54
N TYR A 243 19.34 12.31 4.69
CA TYR A 243 19.40 13.73 5.05
C TYR A 243 18.26 14.13 6.00
N GLU A 244 17.02 13.77 5.64
CA GLU A 244 15.82 14.11 6.41
C GLU A 244 15.84 13.43 7.79
N PHE A 245 16.27 12.18 7.86
CA PHE A 245 16.29 11.43 9.12
C PHE A 245 17.58 11.63 9.93
N ARG A 246 18.59 12.36 9.44
CA ARG A 246 19.95 12.46 10.00
C ARG A 246 20.02 12.79 11.50
N PHE A 247 19.03 13.54 11.99
CA PHE A 247 18.99 14.04 13.38
C PHE A 247 18.08 13.22 14.30
N ALA A 248 17.49 12.12 13.83
CA ALA A 248 16.73 11.24 14.69
C ALA A 248 17.66 10.55 15.71
N PRO A 249 17.38 10.62 17.02
CA PRO A 249 18.30 10.16 18.07
C PRO A 249 18.56 8.64 18.11
N ASN A 250 17.97 7.84 17.21
CA ASN A 250 18.03 6.38 17.18
C ASN A 250 18.37 5.79 15.78
N ASN A 251 19.10 6.55 14.97
CA ASN A 251 19.21 6.39 13.52
C ASN A 251 20.05 5.20 12.99
N ILE A 252 20.32 4.17 13.78
CA ILE A 252 21.32 3.16 13.39
C ILE A 252 20.79 2.09 12.42
N ASP A 253 19.48 1.92 12.19
CA ASP A 253 19.03 0.78 11.37
C ASP A 253 17.87 1.01 10.38
N ILE A 254 17.43 2.25 10.10
CA ILE A 254 16.53 2.46 8.93
C ILE A 254 17.25 2.03 7.64
N MET A 255 18.54 2.36 7.55
CA MET A 255 19.43 2.07 6.41
C MET A 255 19.63 0.59 6.12
N ASN A 256 19.49 -0.29 7.11
CA ASN A 256 19.68 -1.73 6.96
C ASN A 256 18.35 -2.49 6.77
N ASN A 257 17.20 -1.80 6.80
CA ASN A 257 15.89 -2.46 6.82
C ASN A 257 14.93 -2.01 5.71
N VAL A 258 15.17 -0.85 5.08
CA VAL A 258 14.29 -0.31 4.03
C VAL A 258 14.82 -0.66 2.64
N PHE A 259 14.01 -1.33 1.82
CA PHE A 259 14.32 -1.71 0.43
C PHE A 259 15.67 -2.41 0.25
N GLN A 260 16.08 -3.24 1.21
CA GLN A 260 17.28 -4.07 1.08
C GLN A 260 17.14 -5.06 -0.08
N LYS A 261 18.17 -5.18 -0.90
CA LYS A 261 18.18 -6.12 -2.04
C LYS A 261 17.96 -7.56 -1.57
N GLU A 262 18.44 -7.88 -0.38
CA GLU A 262 18.33 -9.16 0.28
C GLU A 262 16.87 -9.56 0.48
N ASN A 263 15.95 -8.59 0.64
CA ASN A 263 14.52 -8.84 0.77
C ASN A 263 13.84 -9.15 -0.58
N PHE A 264 14.57 -9.00 -1.71
CA PHE A 264 14.04 -9.26 -3.04
C PHE A 264 14.46 -10.63 -3.56
N HIS A 265 13.68 -11.65 -3.21
CA HIS A 265 13.94 -13.02 -3.64
C HIS A 265 13.21 -13.38 -4.93
N ILE A 266 13.94 -13.89 -5.92
CA ILE A 266 13.38 -14.36 -7.20
C ILE A 266 12.30 -15.41 -6.96
N ASN A 267 11.20 -15.31 -7.70
CA ASN A 267 10.01 -16.16 -7.63
C ASN A 267 9.30 -16.16 -6.27
N LYS A 268 9.59 -15.19 -5.40
CA LYS A 268 8.83 -14.95 -4.18
C LYS A 268 7.97 -13.71 -4.31
N LEU A 269 6.90 -13.68 -3.54
CA LEU A 269 6.06 -12.51 -3.37
C LEU A 269 6.83 -11.46 -2.56
N TYR A 270 6.94 -10.25 -3.09
CA TYR A 270 7.37 -9.10 -2.32
C TYR A 270 6.18 -8.54 -1.55
N LEU A 271 6.37 -8.26 -0.27
CA LEU A 271 5.39 -7.59 0.58
C LEU A 271 6.08 -6.41 1.26
N LEU A 272 5.42 -5.26 1.27
CA LEU A 272 5.95 -4.05 1.92
C LEU A 272 5.98 -4.25 3.43
N ASN A 273 7.13 -3.96 4.03
CA ASN A 273 7.25 -3.94 5.49
C ASN A 273 6.72 -2.63 6.08
N ASP A 274 6.69 -2.54 7.41
CA ASP A 274 6.20 -1.36 8.11
C ASP A 274 6.96 -0.09 7.73
N LEU A 275 8.29 -0.13 7.71
CA LEU A 275 9.10 1.05 7.43
C LEU A 275 8.86 1.54 6.00
N GLU A 276 8.83 0.61 5.04
CA GLU A 276 8.55 0.91 3.63
C GLU A 276 7.14 1.46 3.44
N THR A 277 6.17 1.05 4.25
CA THR A 277 4.79 1.55 4.19
C THR A 277 4.66 2.91 4.88
N LEU A 278 5.37 3.13 5.98
CA LEU A 278 5.39 4.40 6.70
C LEU A 278 6.02 5.51 5.86
N ILE A 279 7.12 5.21 5.15
CA ILE A 279 7.72 6.15 4.20
C ILE A 279 6.72 6.49 3.10
N PHE A 280 6.02 5.49 2.55
CA PHE A 280 4.98 5.74 1.55
C PHE A 280 3.85 6.62 2.07
N ARG A 281 3.38 6.39 3.29
CA ARG A 281 2.33 7.20 3.94
C ARG A 281 2.74 8.66 4.02
N ASP A 282 3.97 8.94 4.46
CA ASP A 282 4.50 10.29 4.58
C ASP A 282 4.50 11.02 3.22
N ILE A 283 4.99 10.35 2.17
CA ILE A 283 4.96 10.86 0.79
C ILE A 283 3.52 11.09 0.30
N ALA A 284 2.61 10.17 0.61
CA ALA A 284 1.20 10.28 0.24
C ALA A 284 0.52 11.47 0.93
N ILE A 285 0.86 11.74 2.20
CA ILE A 285 0.41 12.91 2.96
C ILE A 285 0.94 14.18 2.29
N ASP A 286 2.24 14.28 2.03
CA ASP A 286 2.85 15.48 1.45
C ASP A 286 2.25 15.82 0.08
N ILE A 287 2.01 14.81 -0.77
CA ILE A 287 1.34 14.99 -2.06
C ILE A 287 -0.06 15.57 -1.88
N MET A 288 -0.87 14.98 -1.00
CA MET A 288 -2.27 15.36 -0.84
C MET A 288 -2.43 16.69 -0.11
N GLU A 289 -1.58 16.99 0.86
CA GLU A 289 -1.51 18.31 1.51
C GLU A 289 -1.09 19.39 0.52
N SER A 290 -0.15 19.08 -0.37
CA SER A 290 0.28 19.99 -1.44
C SER A 290 -0.85 20.29 -2.43
N ILE A 291 -1.60 19.26 -2.86
CA ILE A 291 -2.81 19.41 -3.68
C ILE A 291 -3.82 20.33 -2.97
N ASN A 292 -4.09 20.10 -1.69
CA ASN A 292 -5.01 20.93 -0.91
C ASN A 292 -4.52 22.38 -0.82
N ALA A 293 -3.22 22.60 -0.58
CA ALA A 293 -2.65 23.94 -0.50
C ALA A 293 -2.75 24.71 -1.82
N GLU A 294 -2.40 24.09 -2.95
CA GLU A 294 -2.50 24.73 -4.27
C GLU A 294 -3.96 24.96 -4.69
N TYR A 295 -4.87 24.03 -4.36
CA TYR A 295 -6.29 24.23 -4.58
C TYR A 295 -6.85 25.41 -3.78
N LEU A 296 -6.47 25.53 -2.49
CA LEU A 296 -6.91 26.63 -1.64
C LEU A 296 -6.37 27.98 -2.12
N LYS A 297 -5.12 28.05 -2.61
CA LYS A 297 -4.57 29.29 -3.19
C LYS A 297 -5.34 29.75 -4.42
N THR A 298 -5.83 28.82 -5.23
CA THR A 298 -6.56 29.13 -6.47
C THR A 298 -8.05 29.42 -6.25
N HIS A 299 -8.64 28.95 -5.14
CA HIS A 299 -10.07 29.08 -4.85
C HIS A 299 -10.39 29.96 -3.62
N GLN A 300 -9.39 30.47 -2.89
CA GLN A 300 -9.58 31.56 -1.95
C GLN A 300 -9.64 32.88 -2.74
N VAL A 301 -10.86 33.41 -2.85
CA VAL A 301 -11.13 34.81 -3.14
C VAL A 301 -10.29 35.66 -2.18
N GLN A 302 -9.45 36.54 -2.71
CA GLN A 302 -8.81 37.59 -1.90
C GLN A 302 -9.87 38.27 -1.04
N PRO A 303 -9.59 38.56 0.24
CA PRO A 303 -10.55 39.24 1.11
C PRO A 303 -11.09 40.54 0.51
#